data_AF-A0A920A8K7-F1
#
_entry.id   AF-A0A920A8K7-F1
#
_cell.length_a   1.000
_cell.length_b   1.000
_cell.length_c   1.000
_cell.angle_alpha   90.00
_cell.angle_beta   90.00
_cell.angle_gamma   90.00
#
_symmetry.space_group_name_H-M   'P 1'
#
loop_
_entity.id
_entity.type
_entity.pdbx_description
1 polymer ?
#
loop_
_entity_poly.entity_id
_entity_poly.type
_entity_poly.pdbx_seq_one_letter_code
_entity_poly.pdbx_strand_id
1 'polypeptide(L)'
;MTARLGLPVTRAPEQSAVLSLSTNAQPGSVSRLEAELAVDKDLFSLSGTVRPGPTGRRIEGLMRAVGTDVLPYMGLMRGPDSEVAFSGTSQIVMRQEGISFSNIDLGLGAGRLTGEGVMEFAGEVSGTRNNLTANLLLDALDLDPFSARI
;
A
#
# COMPACT_ATOMS: atom_id res chain seq x y z
N MET A 1 8.39 9.21 18.87
CA MET A 1 7.85 10.16 17.88
C MET A 1 6.76 9.42 17.12
N THR A 2 5.50 9.81 17.28
CA THR A 2 4.35 9.05 16.75
C THR A 2 3.79 9.82 15.56
N ALA A 3 4.07 9.36 14.34
CA ALA A 3 3.47 9.94 13.15
C ALA A 3 2.05 9.37 13.01
N ARG A 4 1.03 10.24 13.03
CA ARG A 4 -0.33 9.87 12.67
C ARG A 4 -0.49 10.06 11.16
N LEU A 5 -0.65 8.95 10.43
CA LEU A 5 -1.04 9.00 9.03
C LEU A 5 -2.55 9.20 8.98
N GLY A 6 -3.00 10.37 8.51
CA GLY A 6 -4.41 10.60 8.23
C GLY A 6 -4.83 9.73 7.05
N LEU A 7 -5.63 8.70 7.32
CA LEU A 7 -6.26 7.92 6.25
C LEU A 7 -7.38 8.77 5.62
N PRO A 8 -7.64 8.64 4.31
CA PRO A 8 -8.78 9.29 3.67
C PRO A 8 -10.09 8.94 4.40
N VAL A 9 -11.02 9.89 4.41
CA VAL A 9 -12.23 10.02 5.26
C VAL A 9 -13.29 8.91 5.05
N THR A 10 -12.93 7.78 4.44
CA THR A 10 -13.83 6.62 4.25
C THR A 10 -13.89 5.70 5.48
N ARG A 11 -13.19 6.04 6.57
CA ARG A 11 -13.12 5.25 7.80
C ARG A 11 -13.86 5.91 8.95
N ALA A 12 -14.54 5.10 9.74
CA ALA A 12 -15.30 5.58 10.88
C ALA A 12 -14.33 6.10 11.98
N PRO A 13 -14.66 7.19 12.69
CA PRO A 13 -13.77 7.85 13.65
C PRO A 13 -13.22 6.95 14.77
N GLU A 14 -13.90 5.84 15.06
CA GLU A 14 -13.52 4.84 16.05
C GLU A 14 -12.44 3.85 15.58
N GLN A 15 -12.14 3.79 14.28
CA GLN A 15 -11.12 2.89 13.73
C GLN A 15 -9.72 3.40 14.08
N SER A 16 -8.96 2.61 14.84
CA SER A 16 -7.61 2.97 15.29
C SER A 16 -6.54 2.34 14.40
N ALA A 17 -5.61 3.16 13.91
CA ALA A 17 -4.44 2.71 13.18
C ALA A 17 -3.21 2.73 14.11
N VAL A 18 -2.49 1.62 14.18
CA VAL A 18 -1.22 1.51 14.92
C VAL A 18 -0.09 1.34 13.93
N LEU A 19 0.84 2.30 13.92
CA LEU A 19 2.07 2.26 13.14
C LEU A 19 3.26 1.91 14.04
N SER A 20 3.88 0.77 13.79
CA SER A 20 5.13 0.34 14.42
C SER A 20 6.27 0.50 13.43
N LEU A 21 7.40 1.07 13.87
CA LEU A 21 8.57 1.31 13.04
C LEU A 21 9.83 0.89 13.80
N SER A 22 10.56 -0.07 13.24
CA SER A 22 11.86 -0.52 13.74
C SER A 22 12.93 -0.23 12.70
N THR A 23 14.05 0.34 13.14
CA THR A 23 15.21 0.55 12.27
C THR A 23 16.47 0.13 12.99
N ASN A 24 17.36 -0.59 12.30
CA ASN A 24 18.66 -0.96 12.83
C ASN A 24 19.75 -0.48 11.85
N ALA A 25 20.50 0.53 12.24
CA ALA A 25 21.60 1.07 11.44
C ALA A 25 22.83 0.18 11.62
N GLN A 26 23.29 -0.45 10.54
CA GLN A 26 24.54 -1.20 10.55
C GLN A 26 25.71 -0.30 10.09
N PRO A 27 26.94 -0.49 10.61
CA PRO A 27 28.12 0.16 10.06
C PRO A 27 28.26 -0.17 8.57
N GLY A 28 28.32 0.84 7.70
CA GLY A 28 28.39 0.64 6.24
C GLY A 28 27.17 1.10 5.42
N SER A 29 26.39 2.06 5.93
CA SER A 29 25.37 2.82 5.18
C SER A 29 24.05 2.10 4.89
N VAL A 30 23.88 0.82 5.22
CA VAL A 30 22.61 0.11 5.06
C VAL A 30 21.93 -0.06 6.41
N SER A 31 20.67 0.37 6.52
CA SER A 31 19.84 0.13 7.71
C SER A 31 18.74 -0.88 7.40
N ARG A 32 18.44 -1.80 8.31
CA ARG A 32 17.23 -2.62 8.22
C ARG A 32 16.03 -1.78 8.62
N LEU A 33 14.92 -1.93 7.90
CA LEU A 33 13.64 -1.29 8.15
C LEU A 33 12.57 -2.37 8.32
N GLU A 34 11.81 -2.28 9.39
CA GLU A 34 10.55 -3.01 9.55
C GLU A 34 9.48 -2.00 9.93
N ALA A 35 8.36 -2.03 9.21
CA ALA A 35 7.20 -1.20 9.51
C ALA A 35 5.94 -2.07 9.48
N GLU A 36 5.05 -1.85 10.42
CA GLU A 36 3.75 -2.50 10.47
C GLU A 36 2.67 -1.44 10.69
N LEU A 37 1.61 -1.49 9.88
CA LEU A 37 0.41 -0.70 10.02
C LEU A 37 -0.75 -1.67 10.24
N ALA A 38 -1.24 -1.73 11.47
CA ALA A 38 -2.47 -2.44 11.80
C ALA A 38 -3.64 -1.46 11.80
N VAL A 39 -4.71 -1.78 11.10
CA VAL A 39 -5.95 -1.01 11.12
C VAL A 39 -7.11 -1.99 11.29
N ASP A 40 -7.72 -1.99 12.47
CA ASP A 40 -8.70 -3.00 12.92
C ASP A 40 -8.18 -4.45 12.75
N LYS A 41 -8.74 -5.20 11.79
CA LYS A 41 -8.36 -6.59 11.47
C LYS A 41 -7.35 -6.70 10.32
N ASP A 42 -7.00 -5.59 9.71
CA ASP A 42 -6.12 -5.55 8.56
C ASP A 42 -4.69 -5.22 8.99
N LEU A 43 -3.72 -5.86 8.36
CA LEU A 43 -2.30 -5.70 8.62
C LEU A 43 -1.55 -5.46 7.32
N PHE A 44 -0.80 -4.36 7.30
CA PHE A 44 0.19 -4.05 6.28
C PHE A 44 1.57 -4.11 6.93
N SER A 45 2.50 -4.84 6.32
CA SER A 45 3.87 -4.94 6.81
C SER A 45 4.84 -4.63 5.68
N LEU A 46 5.94 -3.99 6.03
CA LEU A 46 7.06 -3.68 5.16
C LEU A 46 8.34 -4.14 5.84
N SER A 47 9.06 -5.04 5.18
CA SER A 47 10.41 -5.45 5.60
C SER A 47 11.39 -5.10 4.50
N GLY A 48 12.46 -4.38 4.83
CA GLY A 48 13.40 -3.95 3.80
C GLY A 48 14.68 -3.33 4.35
N THR A 49 15.37 -2.65 3.44
CA THR A 49 16.61 -1.94 3.73
C THR A 49 16.51 -0.49 3.28
N VAL A 50 17.05 0.40 4.09
CA VAL A 50 17.28 1.80 3.77
C VAL A 50 18.74 1.96 3.33
N ARG A 51 18.96 2.54 2.16
CA ARG A 51 20.29 2.79 1.58
C ARG A 51 20.41 4.24 1.09
N PRO A 52 21.60 4.83 1.07
CA PRO A 52 21.86 6.03 0.28
C PRO A 52 21.61 5.76 -1.21
N GLY A 53 21.07 6.75 -1.90
CA GLY A 53 20.84 6.77 -3.33
C GLY A 53 21.11 8.15 -3.92
N PRO A 54 21.06 8.29 -5.25
CA PRO A 54 21.42 9.52 -5.95
C PRO A 54 20.55 10.72 -5.57
N THR A 55 19.28 10.47 -5.23
CA THR A 55 18.26 11.46 -4.88
C THR A 55 17.95 11.48 -3.38
N GLY A 56 18.80 10.89 -2.53
CA GLY A 56 18.57 10.78 -1.10
C GLY A 56 18.43 9.33 -0.64
N ARG A 57 17.70 9.09 0.46
CA ARG A 57 17.52 7.73 0.99
C ARG A 57 16.54 6.95 0.11
N ARG A 58 16.90 5.72 -0.21
CA ARG A 58 16.06 4.75 -0.91
C ARG A 58 15.69 3.62 0.03
N ILE A 59 14.41 3.24 0.05
CA ILE A 59 13.93 2.05 0.74
C ILE A 59 13.66 0.99 -0.31
N GLU A 60 14.13 -0.23 -0.08
CA GLU A 60 13.85 -1.39 -0.92
C GLU A 60 13.41 -2.53 -0.03
N GLY A 61 12.27 -3.15 -0.33
CA GLY A 61 11.73 -4.17 0.54
C GLY A 61 10.56 -4.95 -0.04
N LEU A 62 10.05 -5.84 0.79
CA LEU A 62 8.84 -6.60 0.56
C LEU A 62 7.72 -5.98 1.40
N MET A 63 6.64 -5.59 0.73
CA MET A 63 5.37 -5.26 1.35
C MET A 63 4.49 -6.51 1.39
N ARG A 64 3.80 -6.72 2.50
CA ARG A 64 2.74 -7.72 2.62
C ARG A 64 1.48 -7.07 3.17
N ALA A 65 0.33 -7.51 2.70
CA ALA A 65 -0.95 -7.00 3.13
C ALA A 65 -1.88 -8.19 3.37
N VAL A 66 -2.63 -8.17 4.47
CA VAL A 66 -3.68 -9.14 4.77
C VAL A 66 -4.82 -8.45 5.49
N GLY A 67 -6.05 -8.80 5.16
CA GLY A 67 -7.21 -8.21 5.81
C GLY A 67 -8.51 -8.86 5.42
N THR A 68 -9.58 -8.43 6.07
CA THR A 68 -10.90 -9.03 5.94
C THR A 68 -11.78 -8.33 4.91
N ASP A 69 -11.48 -7.07 4.58
CA ASP A 69 -12.26 -6.31 3.62
C ASP A 69 -11.42 -5.25 2.89
N VAL A 70 -11.24 -5.42 1.57
CA VAL A 70 -10.49 -4.48 0.73
C VAL A 70 -11.31 -3.25 0.30
N LEU A 71 -12.65 -3.34 0.31
CA LEU A 71 -13.53 -2.33 -0.29
C LEU A 71 -13.32 -0.90 0.24
N PRO A 72 -13.12 -0.68 1.56
CA PRO A 72 -12.91 0.66 2.11
C PRO A 72 -11.62 1.33 1.59
N TYR A 73 -10.61 0.54 1.20
CA TYR A 73 -9.36 1.05 0.65
C TYR A 73 -9.49 1.46 -0.82
N MET A 74 -10.51 0.97 -1.52
CA MET A 74 -10.84 1.36 -2.90
C MET A 74 -11.86 2.51 -2.96
N GLY A 75 -12.28 3.04 -1.80
CA GLY A 75 -13.28 4.12 -1.73
C GLY A 75 -14.72 3.64 -1.91
N LEU A 76 -14.98 2.34 -1.73
CA LEU A 76 -16.30 1.73 -1.85
C LEU A 76 -16.92 1.49 -0.48
N MET A 77 -18.25 1.55 -0.41
CA MET A 77 -19.00 1.38 0.83
C MET A 77 -19.38 -0.08 1.06
N ARG A 78 -19.40 -0.48 2.35
CA ARG A 78 -19.84 -1.82 2.79
C ARG A 78 -21.33 -2.03 2.53
N GLY A 79 -21.67 -3.07 1.78
CA GLY A 79 -22.96 -3.75 1.91
C GLY A 79 -22.89 -4.80 3.04
N PRO A 80 -24.04 -5.23 3.59
CA PRO A 80 -24.09 -6.21 4.68
C PRO A 80 -23.51 -7.59 4.32
N ASP A 81 -23.36 -7.93 3.04
CA ASP A 81 -22.83 -9.22 2.55
C ASP A 81 -21.65 -9.05 1.56
N SER A 82 -20.94 -7.92 1.60
CA SER A 82 -19.95 -7.57 0.57
C SER A 82 -18.49 -7.57 1.05
N GLU A 83 -18.14 -8.29 2.13
CA GLU A 83 -16.75 -8.34 2.59
C GLU A 83 -15.88 -9.10 1.57
N VAL A 84 -14.84 -8.43 1.06
CA VAL A 84 -13.87 -9.03 0.15
C VAL A 84 -12.52 -9.11 0.85
N ALA A 85 -12.22 -10.27 1.42
CA ALA A 85 -10.94 -10.53 2.06
C ALA A 85 -9.77 -10.36 1.09
N PHE A 86 -8.63 -9.88 1.58
CA PHE A 86 -7.44 -9.71 0.77
C PHE A 86 -6.19 -10.29 1.42
N SER A 87 -5.29 -10.79 0.60
CA SER A 87 -3.94 -11.16 1.03
C SER A 87 -2.98 -11.06 -0.13
N GLY A 88 -1.81 -10.49 0.10
CA GLY A 88 -0.88 -10.28 -1.00
C GLY A 88 0.49 -9.79 -0.60
N THR A 89 1.37 -9.77 -1.60
CA THR A 89 2.74 -9.27 -1.48
C THR A 89 3.12 -8.40 -2.67
N SER A 90 4.10 -7.54 -2.46
CA SER A 90 4.73 -6.76 -3.54
C SER A 90 6.15 -6.39 -3.16
N GLN A 91 7.05 -6.36 -4.13
CA GLN A 91 8.34 -5.73 -3.98
C GLN A 91 8.18 -4.23 -4.17
N ILE A 92 8.66 -3.43 -3.22
CA ILE A 92 8.56 -1.98 -3.28
C ILE A 92 9.94 -1.32 -3.28
N VAL A 93 10.04 -0.23 -4.01
CA VAL A 93 11.15 0.70 -3.96
C VAL A 93 10.60 2.09 -3.74
N MET A 94 10.95 2.72 -2.64
CA MET A 94 10.57 4.10 -2.33
C MET A 94 11.79 5.01 -2.42
N ARG A 95 11.60 6.15 -3.09
CA ARG A 95 12.60 7.20 -3.31
C ARG A 95 11.95 8.56 -3.05
N GLN A 96 12.74 9.63 -3.07
CA GLN A 96 12.21 10.98 -2.90
C GLN A 96 11.22 11.35 -4.02
N GLU A 97 11.50 10.89 -5.25
CA GLU A 97 10.72 11.18 -6.45
C GLU A 97 9.49 10.27 -6.64
N GLY A 98 9.34 9.20 -5.85
CA GLY A 98 8.22 8.27 -6.05
C GLY A 98 8.37 6.90 -5.41
N ILE A 99 7.38 6.05 -5.70
CA ILE A 99 7.30 4.65 -5.28
C ILE A 99 7.14 3.79 -6.51
N SER A 100 8.02 2.81 -6.72
CA SER A 100 7.76 1.73 -7.67
C SER A 100 7.38 0.46 -6.93
N PHE A 101 6.47 -0.30 -7.51
CA PHE A 101 6.07 -1.61 -7.03
C PHE A 101 6.15 -2.61 -8.18
N SER A 102 6.57 -3.82 -7.86
CA SER A 102 6.64 -4.92 -8.82
C SER A 102 6.22 -6.22 -8.15
N ASN A 103 5.94 -7.22 -8.98
CA ASN A 103 5.51 -8.53 -8.51
C ASN A 103 4.33 -8.39 -7.52
N ILE A 104 3.39 -7.49 -7.80
CA ILE A 104 2.12 -7.48 -7.07
C ILE A 104 1.47 -8.83 -7.31
N ASP A 105 1.11 -9.44 -6.21
CA ASP A 105 0.31 -10.64 -6.14
C ASP A 105 -0.66 -10.45 -4.98
N LEU A 106 -1.91 -10.12 -5.29
CA LEU A 106 -2.96 -9.82 -4.33
C LEU A 106 -4.19 -10.66 -4.63
N GLY A 107 -4.54 -11.58 -3.73
CA GLY A 107 -5.84 -12.24 -3.72
C GLY A 107 -6.92 -11.30 -3.16
N LEU A 108 -8.10 -11.31 -3.80
CA LEU A 108 -9.28 -10.50 -3.50
C LEU A 108 -10.53 -11.41 -3.52
N GLY A 109 -10.85 -12.06 -2.40
CA GLY A 109 -11.88 -13.11 -2.37
C GLY A 109 -11.52 -14.26 -3.33
N ALA A 110 -12.36 -14.49 -4.35
CA ALA A 110 -12.09 -15.45 -5.43
C ALA A 110 -11.20 -14.88 -6.56
N GLY A 111 -11.05 -13.55 -6.61
CA GLY A 111 -10.28 -12.86 -7.64
C GLY A 111 -8.82 -12.66 -7.27
N ARG A 112 -8.03 -12.22 -8.25
CA ARG A 112 -6.59 -11.99 -8.13
C ARG A 112 -6.16 -10.78 -8.93
N LEU A 113 -5.40 -9.89 -8.31
CA LEU A 113 -4.74 -8.74 -8.92
C LEU A 113 -3.25 -9.02 -8.98
N THR A 114 -2.67 -8.93 -10.18
CA THR A 114 -1.22 -9.00 -10.38
C THR A 114 -0.73 -7.80 -11.18
N GLY A 115 0.55 -7.44 -11.03
CA GLY A 115 1.11 -6.38 -11.85
C GLY A 115 2.29 -5.63 -11.25
N GLU A 116 2.53 -4.47 -11.82
CA GLU A 116 3.63 -3.59 -11.50
C GLU A 116 3.30 -2.14 -11.87
N GLY A 117 4.04 -1.20 -11.33
CA GLY A 117 3.80 0.21 -11.58
C GLY A 117 4.71 1.15 -10.81
N VAL A 118 4.53 2.43 -11.11
CA VAL A 118 5.27 3.53 -10.53
C VAL A 118 4.30 4.65 -10.20
N MET A 119 4.36 5.13 -8.97
CA MET A 119 3.80 6.38 -8.53
C MET A 119 4.91 7.43 -8.48
N GLU A 120 4.82 8.44 -9.31
CA GLU A 120 5.72 9.59 -9.34
C GLU A 120 5.13 10.71 -8.49
N PHE A 121 5.92 11.24 -7.56
CA PHE A 121 5.51 12.38 -6.75
C PHE A 121 5.81 13.67 -7.51
N ALA A 122 4.78 14.50 -7.63
CA ALA A 122 4.95 15.86 -8.08
C ALA A 122 5.80 16.62 -7.06
N GLY A 123 6.84 17.33 -7.54
CA GLY A 123 7.60 18.25 -6.69
C GLY A 123 6.71 19.38 -6.15
N GLU A 124 7.26 20.23 -5.27
CA GLU A 124 6.52 21.34 -4.62
C GLU A 124 6.03 22.45 -5.58
N VAL A 125 6.10 22.25 -6.89
CA VAL A 125 5.61 23.22 -7.88
C VAL A 125 4.09 23.10 -7.98
N SER A 126 3.44 24.08 -7.35
CA SER A 126 1.98 24.26 -7.29
C SER A 126 1.31 23.94 -8.64
N GLY A 127 0.44 22.91 -8.63
CA GLY A 127 -0.35 22.49 -9.80
C GLY A 127 0.05 21.14 -10.42
N THR A 128 1.20 20.56 -10.05
CA THR A 128 1.56 19.20 -10.49
C THR A 128 0.89 18.15 -9.61
N ARG A 129 0.25 17.15 -10.23
CA ARG A 129 -0.39 16.02 -9.54
C ARG A 129 0.56 14.83 -9.54
N ASN A 130 0.51 14.02 -8.50
CA ASN A 130 1.16 12.71 -8.50
C ASN A 130 0.62 11.88 -9.67
N ASN A 131 1.50 11.16 -10.35
CA ASN A 131 1.16 10.34 -11.50
C ASN A 131 1.33 8.87 -11.14
N LEU A 132 0.31 8.05 -11.41
CA LEU A 132 0.37 6.60 -11.25
C LEU A 132 0.29 5.95 -12.62
N THR A 133 1.37 5.26 -13.01
CA THR A 133 1.39 4.38 -14.19
C THR A 133 1.50 2.95 -13.71
N ALA A 134 0.56 2.09 -14.09
CA ALA A 134 0.55 0.70 -13.66
C ALA A 134 0.04 -0.23 -14.77
N ASN A 135 0.68 -1.40 -14.87
CA ASN A 135 0.22 -2.52 -15.67
C ASN A 135 -0.38 -3.55 -14.70
N LEU A 136 -1.70 -3.64 -14.69
CA LEU A 136 -2.45 -4.49 -13.77
C LEU A 136 -3.28 -5.51 -14.55
N LEU A 137 -3.21 -6.76 -14.11
CA LEU A 137 -4.08 -7.83 -14.56
C LEU A 137 -5.00 -8.23 -13.41
N LEU A 138 -6.31 -8.14 -13.66
CA LEU A 138 -7.35 -8.63 -12.77
C LEU A 138 -7.91 -9.91 -13.37
N ASP A 139 -7.87 -10.99 -12.60
CA ASP A 139 -8.41 -12.29 -12.97
C ASP A 139 -9.46 -12.74 -11.94
N ALA A 140 -10.50 -13.41 -12.42
CA ALA A 140 -11.58 -14.00 -11.62
C ALA A 140 -12.22 -13.11 -10.54
N LEU A 141 -12.10 -11.78 -10.66
CA LEU A 141 -12.78 -10.85 -9.77
C LEU A 141 -14.24 -10.75 -10.22
N ASP A 142 -15.16 -11.24 -9.40
CA ASP A 142 -16.59 -11.01 -9.60
C ASP A 142 -16.87 -9.52 -9.38
N LEU A 143 -16.99 -8.80 -10.49
CA LEU A 143 -17.28 -7.38 -10.53
C LEU A 143 -18.78 -7.10 -10.63
N ASP A 144 -19.66 -8.11 -10.56
CA ASP A 144 -21.11 -7.90 -10.59
C ASP A 144 -21.59 -6.87 -9.55
N PRO A 145 -21.08 -6.80 -8.30
CA PRO A 145 -21.43 -5.71 -7.37
C PRO A 145 -20.91 -4.32 -7.80
N PHE A 146 -19.97 -4.22 -8.73
CA PHE A 146 -19.43 -2.97 -9.28
C PHE A 146 -20.13 -2.54 -10.59
N SER A 147 -20.97 -3.40 -11.17
CA SER A 147 -21.73 -3.13 -12.40
C SER A 147 -23.03 -2.34 -12.19
N ALA A 148 -23.39 -2.04 -10.93
CA ALA A 148 -24.60 -1.31 -10.60
C ALA A 148 -24.45 0.21 -10.86
N ARG A 149 -24.86 0.61 -12.07
CA ARG A 149 -25.21 1.97 -12.55
C ARG A 149 -24.07 2.99 -12.67
N ILE A 150 -23.61 3.17 -13.91
CA ILE A 150 -23.30 4.50 -14.47
C ILE A 150 -24.61 5.13 -14.94
#